data_AF-A0A2I3TEN2-F1
#
_entry.id   AF-A0A2I3TEN2-F1
#
_cell.length_a   1.000
_cell.length_b   1.000
_cell.length_c   1.000
_cell.angle_alpha   90.00
_cell.angle_beta   90.00
_cell.angle_gamma   90.00
#
_symmetry.space_group_name_H-M   'P 1'
#
loop_
_entity.id
_entity.type
_entity.pdbx_description
1 polymer ?
#
loop_
_entity_poly.entity_id
_entity_poly.type
_entity_poly.pdbx_seq_one_letter_code
_entity_poly.pdbx_strand_id
1 'polypeptide(L)'
;MAALLLRHVGCHCLRAHFSPQLCTRNAVPLGITAKEEMGQFWNKNTSSNCPKSPHITIYSWSLPMAMSICHRGTGIALSAGVSLFGVLALLLPGNFESYLERVKSLCPGPALIHTAKFALIFPLMYHTWNGILQLYQSRVVVLVLTVLSSVGLAAM
;
A
#
# COMPACT_ATOMS: atom_id res chain seq x y z
N MET A 1 -64.64 3.82 27.29
CA MET A 1 -63.55 4.14 28.27
C MET A 1 -62.37 3.16 28.23
N ALA A 2 -62.53 1.88 27.87
CA ALA A 2 -61.43 0.90 27.84
C ALA A 2 -60.37 1.11 26.73
N ALA A 3 -60.75 1.66 25.57
CA ALA A 3 -59.83 1.81 24.43
C ALA A 3 -58.77 2.92 24.60
N LEU A 4 -59.03 3.91 25.45
CA LEU A 4 -58.09 5.00 25.72
C LEU A 4 -56.98 4.59 26.69
N LEU A 5 -57.28 3.70 27.64
CA LEU A 5 -56.30 3.17 28.60
C LEU A 5 -55.28 2.23 27.92
N LEU A 6 -55.72 1.43 26.94
CA LEU A 6 -54.83 0.52 26.20
C LEU A 6 -53.78 1.27 25.36
N ARG A 7 -54.16 2.42 24.77
CA ARG A 7 -53.22 3.28 24.03
C ARG A 7 -52.18 3.94 24.94
N HIS A 8 -52.57 4.31 26.16
CA HIS A 8 -51.65 4.97 27.10
C HIS A 8 -50.60 4.01 27.67
N VAL A 9 -50.96 2.73 27.89
CA VAL A 9 -50.03 1.70 28.36
C VAL A 9 -49.10 1.22 27.24
N GLY A 10 -49.61 1.08 26.00
CA GLY A 10 -48.78 0.71 24.84
C GLY A 10 -47.69 1.74 24.51
N CYS A 11 -47.99 3.03 24.62
CA CYS A 11 -47.01 4.10 24.40
C CYS A 11 -45.95 4.18 25.51
N HIS A 12 -46.28 3.81 26.75
CA HIS A 12 -45.30 3.77 27.84
C HIS A 12 -44.31 2.61 27.71
N CYS A 13 -44.76 1.43 27.25
CA CYS A 13 -43.87 0.30 26.99
C CYS A 13 -42.91 0.55 25.80
N LEU A 14 -43.37 1.25 24.76
CA LEU A 14 -42.51 1.63 23.62
C LEU A 14 -41.47 2.70 23.99
N ARG A 15 -41.78 3.59 24.94
CA ARG A 15 -40.86 4.64 25.41
C ARG A 15 -39.79 4.12 26.38
N ALA A 16 -40.09 3.05 27.12
CA ALA A 16 -39.13 2.40 28.01
C ALA A 16 -38.03 1.63 27.26
N HIS A 17 -38.29 1.23 26.00
CA HIS A 17 -37.36 0.42 25.21
C HIS A 17 -36.36 1.25 24.38
N PHE A 18 -36.57 2.55 24.25
CA PHE A 18 -35.61 3.48 23.66
C PHE A 18 -34.78 4.13 24.75
N SER A 19 -33.84 3.35 25.30
CA SER A 19 -32.82 3.87 26.21
C SER A 19 -31.98 4.93 25.49
N PRO A 20 -31.92 6.19 25.96
CA PRO A 20 -31.06 7.22 25.37
C PRO A 20 -29.56 6.92 25.57
N GLN A 21 -29.22 5.87 26.33
CA GLN A 21 -27.86 5.43 26.62
C GLN A 21 -27.10 4.86 25.42
N LEU A 22 -27.78 4.42 24.36
CA LEU A 22 -27.11 3.91 23.16
C LEU A 22 -26.50 5.02 22.28
N CYS A 23 -27.06 6.24 22.34
CA CYS A 23 -26.58 7.36 21.53
C CYS A 23 -25.30 8.00 22.12
N THR A 24 -25.12 7.95 23.44
CA THR A 24 -23.97 8.59 24.11
C THR A 24 -22.74 7.70 24.22
N ARG A 25 -22.87 6.37 24.02
CA ARG A 25 -21.77 5.42 24.27
C ARG A 25 -20.61 5.49 23.26
N ASN A 26 -20.84 6.13 22.11
CA ASN A 26 -19.84 6.30 21.05
C ASN A 26 -19.46 7.76 20.81
N ALA A 27 -19.91 8.70 21.67
CA ALA A 27 -19.49 10.08 21.56
C ALA A 27 -18.03 10.19 22.00
N VAL A 28 -17.13 10.33 21.02
CA VAL A 28 -15.73 10.65 21.28
C VAL A 28 -15.70 12.04 21.92
N PRO A 29 -15.05 12.22 23.09
CA PRO A 29 -14.98 13.52 23.74
C PRO A 29 -14.30 14.51 22.80
N LEU A 30 -14.94 15.66 22.52
CA LEU A 30 -14.48 16.67 21.57
C LEU A 30 -13.16 17.39 21.96
N GLY A 31 -12.43 16.87 22.95
CA GLY A 31 -11.24 17.48 23.56
C GLY A 31 -10.03 16.55 23.68
N ILE A 32 -10.08 15.34 23.11
CA ILE A 32 -8.88 14.50 23.00
C ILE A 32 -8.12 14.80 21.72
N THR A 33 -6.79 14.68 21.75
CA THR A 33 -5.96 14.94 20.57
C THR A 33 -6.14 13.81 19.55
N ALA A 34 -5.97 14.12 18.25
CA ALA A 34 -6.05 13.12 17.19
C ALA A 34 -5.10 11.92 17.41
N LYS A 35 -3.97 12.13 18.08
CA LYS A 35 -3.02 11.07 18.44
C LYS A 35 -3.60 10.12 19.49
N GLU A 36 -4.27 10.67 20.50
CA GLU A 36 -4.91 9.90 21.57
C GLU A 36 -6.11 9.11 21.03
N GLU A 37 -6.92 9.71 20.16
CA GLU A 37 -8.01 9.03 19.43
C GLU A 37 -7.49 7.83 18.64
N MET A 38 -6.44 8.04 17.85
CA MET A 38 -5.81 6.99 17.06
C MET A 38 -5.31 5.84 17.96
N GLY A 39 -4.67 6.17 19.07
CA GLY A 39 -4.19 5.19 20.05
C GLY A 39 -5.33 4.35 20.64
N GLN A 40 -6.43 5.00 21.04
CA GLN A 40 -7.63 4.32 21.56
C GLN A 40 -8.27 3.41 20.50
N PHE A 41 -8.36 3.86 19.25
CA PHE A 41 -8.89 3.07 18.13
C PHE A 41 -8.09 1.79 17.91
N TRP A 42 -6.75 1.87 17.87
CA TRP A 42 -5.90 0.70 17.69
C TRP A 42 -5.96 -0.25 18.88
N ASN A 43 -5.94 0.26 20.11
CA ASN A 43 -6.05 -0.56 21.32
C ASN A 43 -7.39 -1.33 21.36
N LYS A 44 -8.49 -0.66 21.01
CA LYS A 44 -9.83 -1.28 20.95
C LYS A 44 -9.91 -2.38 19.89
N ASN A 45 -9.43 -2.12 18.67
CA ASN A 45 -9.55 -3.07 17.57
C ASN A 45 -8.60 -4.26 17.72
N THR A 46 -7.36 -4.04 18.17
CA THR A 46 -6.38 -5.12 18.39
C THR A 46 -6.77 -6.04 19.54
N SER A 47 -7.44 -5.51 20.58
CA SER A 47 -7.93 -6.31 21.72
C SER A 47 -9.26 -7.02 21.44
N SER A 48 -9.94 -6.68 20.35
CA SER A 48 -11.21 -7.29 19.96
C SER A 48 -11.02 -8.49 19.04
N ASN A 49 -11.94 -9.47 19.08
CA ASN A 49 -11.97 -10.59 18.13
C ASN A 49 -12.57 -10.22 16.76
N CYS A 50 -12.59 -8.94 16.40
CA CYS A 50 -13.16 -8.49 15.14
C CYS A 50 -12.26 -8.90 13.97
N PRO A 51 -12.75 -9.69 13.00
CA PRO A 51 -11.95 -10.06 11.85
C PRO A 51 -11.71 -8.86 10.94
N LYS A 52 -10.53 -8.83 10.31
CA LYS A 52 -10.20 -7.85 9.27
C LYS A 52 -10.97 -8.24 8.01
N SER A 53 -11.60 -7.26 7.36
CA SER A 53 -12.27 -7.51 6.08
C SER A 53 -11.26 -8.02 5.03
N PRO A 54 -11.68 -8.96 4.16
CA PRO A 54 -10.85 -9.38 3.04
C PRO A 54 -10.60 -8.17 2.13
N HIS A 55 -9.39 -8.04 1.59
CA HIS A 55 -9.01 -6.91 0.74
C HIS A 55 -8.33 -7.41 -0.54
N ILE A 56 -7.13 -7.96 -0.45
CA ILE A 56 -6.36 -8.37 -1.64
C ILE A 56 -6.99 -9.56 -2.38
N THR A 57 -7.79 -10.36 -1.67
CA THR A 57 -8.46 -11.55 -2.20
C THR A 57 -9.76 -11.23 -2.94
N ILE A 58 -10.39 -10.09 -2.67
CA ILE A 58 -11.67 -9.71 -3.27
C ILE A 58 -11.56 -8.53 -4.23
N TYR A 59 -10.46 -7.78 -4.19
CA TYR A 59 -10.27 -6.62 -5.05
C TYR A 59 -9.93 -7.06 -6.48
N SER A 60 -10.51 -6.39 -7.47
CA SER A 60 -10.23 -6.68 -8.89
C SER A 60 -8.86 -6.17 -9.31
N TRP A 61 -8.09 -7.02 -9.97
CA TRP A 61 -6.76 -6.66 -10.47
C TRP A 61 -6.87 -5.63 -11.59
N SER A 62 -6.24 -4.47 -11.40
CA SER A 62 -6.09 -3.44 -12.42
C SER A 62 -4.65 -3.37 -12.91
N LEU A 63 -4.45 -2.93 -14.16
CA LEU A 63 -3.10 -2.77 -14.73
C LEU A 63 -2.21 -1.84 -13.88
N PRO A 64 -2.67 -0.67 -13.38
CA PRO A 64 -1.85 0.18 -12.53
C PRO A 64 -1.44 -0.50 -11.20
N MET A 65 -2.31 -1.34 -10.64
CA MET A 65 -2.00 -2.11 -9.44
C MET A 65 -0.87 -3.12 -9.70
N ALA A 66 -1.00 -3.92 -10.77
CA ALA A 66 0.03 -4.87 -11.17
C ALA A 66 1.35 -4.16 -11.48
N MET A 67 1.30 -3.03 -12.19
CA MET A 67 2.49 -2.23 -12.48
C MET A 67 3.16 -1.68 -11.21
N SER A 68 2.39 -1.23 -10.22
CA SER A 68 2.93 -0.77 -8.94
C SER A 68 3.66 -1.89 -8.19
N ILE A 69 3.07 -3.09 -8.13
CA ILE A 69 3.69 -4.25 -7.48
C ILE A 69 4.94 -4.69 -8.22
N CYS A 70 4.88 -4.81 -9.55
CA CYS A 70 6.02 -5.16 -10.38
C CYS A 70 7.15 -4.13 -10.23
N HIS A 71 6.85 -2.84 -10.17
CA HIS A 71 7.88 -1.79 -10.00
C HIS A 71 8.61 -1.93 -8.66
N ARG A 72 7.90 -2.26 -7.57
CA ARG A 72 8.51 -2.59 -6.28
C ARG A 72 9.36 -3.85 -6.37
N GLY A 73 8.83 -4.90 -6.97
CA GLY A 73 9.52 -6.18 -7.14
C GLY A 73 10.82 -6.05 -7.93
N THR A 74 10.78 -5.36 -9.08
CA THR A 74 11.98 -5.12 -9.89
C THR A 74 12.99 -4.22 -9.18
N GLY A 75 12.53 -3.21 -8.42
CA GLY A 75 13.41 -2.35 -7.62
C GLY A 75 14.17 -3.15 -6.55
N ILE A 76 13.46 -3.99 -5.78
CA ILE A 76 14.07 -4.88 -4.78
C ILE A 76 15.05 -5.84 -5.43
N ALA A 77 14.68 -6.47 -6.55
CA ALA A 77 15.54 -7.41 -7.26
C ALA A 77 16.83 -6.74 -7.77
N LEU A 78 16.74 -5.53 -8.33
CA LEU A 78 17.90 -4.77 -8.79
C LEU A 78 18.81 -4.36 -7.63
N SER A 79 18.24 -3.82 -6.55
CA SER A 79 19.01 -3.45 -5.35
C SER A 79 19.70 -4.67 -4.73
N ALA A 80 19.02 -5.80 -4.63
CA ALA A 80 19.60 -7.05 -4.15
C ALA A 80 20.72 -7.54 -5.07
N GLY A 81 20.53 -7.49 -6.39
CA GLY A 81 21.53 -7.88 -7.38
C GLY A 81 22.81 -7.05 -7.30
N VAL A 82 22.70 -5.72 -7.24
CA VAL A 82 23.86 -4.82 -7.11
C VAL A 82 24.56 -5.01 -5.77
N SER A 83 23.79 -5.13 -4.68
CA SER A 83 24.36 -5.34 -3.34
C SER A 83 25.09 -6.67 -3.25
N LEU A 84 24.49 -7.74 -3.75
CA LEU A 84 25.11 -9.06 -3.79
C LEU A 84 26.37 -9.06 -4.66
N PHE A 85 26.33 -8.44 -5.84
CA PHE A 85 27.50 -8.30 -6.69
C PHE A 85 28.64 -7.57 -5.98
N GLY A 86 28.34 -6.47 -5.27
CA GLY A 86 29.33 -5.73 -4.47
C GLY A 86 29.91 -6.55 -3.32
N VAL A 87 29.07 -7.27 -2.57
CA VAL A 87 29.51 -8.15 -1.47
C VAL A 87 30.38 -9.29 -2.00
N LEU A 88 29.96 -9.94 -3.10
CA LEU A 88 30.75 -11.00 -3.72
C LEU A 88 32.10 -10.49 -4.22
N ALA A 89 32.15 -9.30 -4.81
CA ALA A 89 33.41 -8.70 -5.26
C ALA A 89 34.41 -8.44 -4.11
N LEU A 90 33.93 -8.26 -2.88
CA LEU A 90 34.77 -8.08 -1.70
C LEU A 90 35.19 -9.39 -1.03
N LEU A 91 34.30 -10.40 -1.03
CA LEU A 91 34.51 -11.65 -0.30
C LEU A 91 35.18 -12.75 -1.14
N LEU A 92 34.95 -12.78 -2.45
CA LEU A 92 35.45 -13.85 -3.30
C LEU A 92 36.88 -13.54 -3.79
N PRO A 93 37.82 -14.50 -3.66
CA PRO A 93 39.16 -14.34 -4.21
C PRO A 93 39.16 -14.51 -5.73
N GLY A 94 39.99 -13.77 -6.45
CA GLY A 94 40.10 -13.86 -7.91
C GLY A 94 39.51 -12.67 -8.65
N ASN A 95 39.81 -12.56 -9.94
CA ASN A 95 39.35 -11.46 -10.79
C ASN A 95 38.10 -11.84 -11.58
N PHE A 96 37.38 -10.85 -12.10
CA PHE A 96 36.16 -11.05 -12.88
C PHE A 96 36.38 -11.98 -14.09
N GLU A 97 37.52 -11.85 -14.78
CA GLU A 97 37.88 -12.71 -15.92
C GLU A 97 37.92 -14.20 -15.56
N SER A 98 38.50 -14.56 -14.41
CA SER A 98 38.56 -15.96 -13.96
C SER A 98 37.17 -16.56 -13.73
N TYR A 99 36.21 -15.76 -13.26
CA TYR A 99 34.82 -16.16 -13.10
C TYR A 99 34.11 -16.29 -14.45
N LEU A 100 34.38 -15.39 -15.39
CA LEU A 100 33.85 -15.50 -16.75
C LEU A 100 34.34 -16.76 -17.46
N GLU A 101 35.64 -17.09 -17.37
CA GLU A 101 36.19 -18.31 -17.95
C GLU A 101 35.56 -19.57 -17.32
N ARG A 102 35.31 -19.55 -16.00
CA ARG A 102 34.59 -20.64 -15.32
C ARG A 102 33.15 -20.78 -15.83
N VAL A 103 32.46 -19.68 -16.14
CA VAL A 103 31.10 -19.76 -16.72
C VAL A 103 31.15 -20.24 -18.18
N LYS A 104 32.16 -19.81 -18.96
CA LYS A 104 32.35 -20.26 -20.34
C LYS A 104 32.67 -21.76 -20.42
N SER A 105 33.46 -22.29 -19.49
CA SER A 105 33.85 -23.71 -19.47
C SER A 105 32.68 -24.67 -19.17
N LEU A 106 31.57 -24.15 -18.64
CA LEU A 106 30.31 -24.90 -18.53
C LEU A 106 29.62 -25.12 -19.89
N CYS A 107 30.16 -24.54 -20.97
CA CYS A 107 29.64 -24.62 -22.34
C CYS A 107 28.12 -24.36 -22.44
N PRO A 108 27.60 -23.24 -21.90
CA PRO A 108 26.17 -22.95 -21.94
C PRO A 108 25.70 -22.77 -23.39
N GLY A 109 24.59 -23.41 -23.74
CA GLY A 109 23.98 -23.27 -25.07
C GLY A 109 23.57 -21.81 -25.36
N PRO A 110 23.58 -21.36 -26.63
CA PRO A 110 23.26 -19.98 -26.98
C PRO A 110 21.91 -19.50 -26.44
N ALA A 111 20.89 -20.36 -26.47
CA ALA A 111 19.56 -20.05 -25.95
C ALA A 111 19.60 -19.66 -24.46
N LEU A 112 20.34 -20.41 -23.64
CA LEU A 112 20.48 -20.14 -22.21
C LEU A 112 21.16 -18.79 -21.97
N ILE A 113 22.21 -18.48 -22.73
CA ILE A 113 22.91 -17.20 -22.64
C ILE A 113 21.96 -16.04 -22.96
N HIS A 114 21.16 -16.16 -24.03
CA HIS A 114 20.20 -15.13 -24.42
C HIS A 114 19.11 -14.95 -23.37
N THR A 115 18.55 -16.03 -22.84
CA THR A 115 17.54 -15.96 -21.77
C THR A 115 18.10 -15.33 -20.50
N ALA A 116 19.33 -15.69 -20.09
CA ALA A 116 19.97 -15.10 -18.91
C ALA A 116 20.20 -13.59 -19.09
N LYS A 117 20.70 -13.17 -20.25
CA LYS A 117 20.86 -11.74 -20.58
C LYS A 117 19.52 -11.00 -20.57
N PHE A 118 18.47 -11.59 -21.16
CA PHE A 118 17.13 -11.03 -21.16
C PHE A 118 16.56 -10.89 -19.74
N ALA A 119 16.72 -11.92 -18.91
CA ALA A 119 16.26 -11.93 -17.53
C ALA A 119 16.96 -10.86 -16.67
N LEU A 120 18.22 -10.52 -16.97
CA LEU A 120 18.95 -9.44 -16.30
C LEU A 120 18.50 -8.05 -16.77
N ILE A 121 18.33 -7.84 -18.08
CA ILE A 121 18.01 -6.51 -18.63
C ILE A 121 16.52 -6.14 -18.47
N PHE A 122 15.62 -7.13 -18.49
CA PHE A 122 14.19 -6.90 -18.38
C PHE A 122 13.76 -6.13 -17.11
N PRO A 123 14.15 -6.52 -15.89
CA PRO A 123 13.77 -5.78 -14.69
C PRO A 123 14.36 -4.37 -14.66
N LEU A 124 15.58 -4.18 -15.20
CA LEU A 124 16.21 -2.86 -15.30
C LEU A 124 15.43 -1.93 -16.22
N MET A 125 15.09 -2.40 -17.44
CA MET A 125 14.32 -1.63 -18.41
C MET A 125 12.93 -1.31 -17.89
N TYR A 126 12.24 -2.31 -17.34
CA TYR A 126 10.91 -2.13 -16.78
C TYR A 126 10.90 -1.13 -15.63
N HIS A 127 11.82 -1.28 -14.66
CA HIS A 127 11.91 -0.38 -13.50
C HIS A 127 12.20 1.06 -13.92
N THR A 128 13.13 1.24 -14.86
CA THR A 128 13.53 2.57 -15.36
C THR A 128 12.38 3.25 -16.09
N TRP A 129 11.74 2.56 -17.03
CA TRP A 129 10.65 3.15 -17.82
C TRP A 129 9.43 3.48 -16.95
N ASN A 130 9.03 2.55 -16.08
CA ASN A 130 7.93 2.78 -15.15
C ASN A 130 8.26 3.91 -14.15
N GLY A 131 9.52 4.01 -13.72
CA GLY A 131 10.00 5.12 -12.89
C GLY A 131 9.86 6.47 -13.58
N ILE A 132 10.22 6.58 -14.86
CA ILE A 132 10.03 7.81 -15.65
C ILE A 132 8.55 8.19 -15.72
N LEU A 133 7.66 7.23 -15.98
CA LEU A 133 6.21 7.46 -15.99
C LEU A 133 5.69 7.98 -14.64
N GLN A 134 6.15 7.39 -13.53
CA GLN A 134 5.77 7.81 -12.19
C GLN A 134 6.27 9.22 -11.85
N LEU A 135 7.50 9.56 -12.25
CA LEU A 135 8.05 10.91 -12.10
C LEU A 135 7.27 11.93 -12.92
N TYR A 136 6.90 11.59 -14.15
CA TYR A 136 6.07 12.45 -15.00
C TYR A 136 4.70 12.72 -14.37
N GLN A 137 4.00 11.67 -13.92
CA GLN A 137 2.71 11.82 -13.25
C GLN A 137 2.82 12.70 -12.00
N SER A 138 3.83 12.46 -11.17
CA SER A 138 4.06 13.24 -9.95
C SER A 138 4.33 14.71 -10.27
N ARG A 139 5.16 15.00 -11.28
CA ARG A 139 5.48 16.37 -11.70
C ARG A 139 4.23 17.11 -12.20
N VAL A 140 3.41 16.47 -13.01
CA VAL A 140 2.16 17.08 -13.53
C VAL A 140 1.21 17.40 -12.38
N VAL A 141 1.03 16.47 -11.43
CA VAL A 141 0.16 16.69 -10.27
C VAL A 141 0.65 17.86 -9.41
N VAL A 142 1.96 17.94 -9.14
CA VAL A 142 2.55 19.04 -8.35
C VAL A 142 2.36 20.38 -9.06
N LEU A 143 2.58 20.44 -10.38
CA LEU A 143 2.37 21.66 -11.16
C LEU A 143 0.91 22.13 -11.09
N VAL A 144 -0.04 21.22 -11.32
CA VAL A 144 -1.48 21.53 -11.26
C VAL A 144 -1.89 22.02 -9.88
N LEU A 145 -1.45 21.35 -8.83
CA LEU A 145 -1.77 21.73 -7.45
C LEU A 145 -1.20 23.10 -7.09
N THR A 146 0.02 23.40 -7.55
CA THR A 146 0.69 24.68 -7.32
C THR A 146 -0.08 25.81 -8.02
N VAL A 147 -0.46 25.62 -9.28
CA VAL A 147 -1.23 26.61 -10.05
C VAL A 147 -2.59 26.86 -9.39
N LEU A 148 -3.33 25.81 -9.05
CA LEU A 148 -4.63 25.93 -8.39
C LEU A 148 -4.53 26.67 -7.05
N SER A 149 -3.52 26.34 -6.24
CA SER A 149 -3.30 27.00 -4.95
C SER A 149 -2.94 28.48 -5.12
N SER A 150 -2.10 28.82 -6.11
CA SER A 150 -1.70 30.21 -6.38
C SER A 150 -2.88 31.06 -6.88
N VAL A 151 -3.75 30.51 -7.72
CA VAL A 151 -4.97 31.19 -8.18
C VAL A 151 -5.96 31.37 -7.04
N GLY A 152 -6.13 30.34 -6.19
CA GLY A 152 -6.98 30.44 -5.00
C GLY A 152 -6.51 31.51 -4.03
N LEU A 153 -5.21 31.58 -3.77
CA LEU A 153 -4.59 32.65 -2.96
C LEU A 153 -4.75 34.04 -3.59
N ALA A 154 -4.64 34.16 -4.92
CA ALA A 154 -4.79 35.43 -5.62
C ALA A 154 -6.25 35.92 -5.73
N ALA A 155 -7.23 35.02 -5.53
CA ALA A 155 -8.66 35.33 -5.57
C ALA A 155 -9.25 35.67 -4.19
N MET A 156 -8.46 35.54 -3.11
CA MET A 156 -8.80 35.97 -1.74
C MET A 156 -8.32 37.39 -1.47
#